data_AF-A0A7C5BNI0-F1
#
_entry.id   AF-A0A7C5BNI0-F1
#
_cell.length_a   1.000
_cell.length_b   1.000
_cell.length_c   1.000
_cell.angle_alpha   90.00
_cell.angle_beta   90.00
_cell.angle_gamma   90.00
#
_symmetry.space_group_name_H-M   'P 1'
#
loop_
_entity.id
_entity.type
_entity.pdbx_description
1 polymer ?
#
loop_
_entity_poly.entity_id
_entity_poly.type
_entity_poly.pdbx_seq_one_letter_code
_entity_poly.pdbx_strand_id
1 'polypeptide(L)' 'MFSRIKEEIDCVFDRDPAAQTVFEVITAYPGFHALIVHRIASACWGKGFRWLGRFISHLGRWLTGIEIHPGAEIG' A
#
# COMPACT_ATOMS: atom_id res chain seq x y z
N MET A 1 9.94 -4.07 -7.50
CA MET A 1 9.31 -3.62 -6.23
C MET A 1 9.77 -2.22 -5.87
N PHE A 2 11.09 -1.97 -5.73
CA PHE A 2 11.64 -0.63 -5.43
C PHE A 2 11.24 0.46 -6.44
N SER A 3 11.22 0.15 -7.75
CA SER A 3 10.79 1.12 -8.78
C SER A 3 9.35 1.59 -8.59
N ARG A 4 8.44 0.68 -8.21
CA ARG A 4 7.03 0.99 -7.96
C ARG A 4 6.80 1.78 -6.67
N ILE A 5 7.63 1.57 -5.65
CA ILE A 5 7.57 2.39 -4.42
C ILE A 5 7.94 3.83 -4.75
N LYS A 6 8.95 4.04 -5.60
CA LYS A 6 9.32 5.37 -6.06
C LYS A 6 8.19 6.03 -6.88
N GLU A 7 7.60 5.30 -7.82
CA GLU A 7 6.43 5.77 -8.58
C GLU A 7 5.24 6.13 -7.68
N GLU A 8 4.98 5.36 -6.62
CA GLU A 8 3.93 5.71 -5.65
C GLU A 8 4.25 6.98 -4.87
N ILE A 9 5.50 7.16 -4.44
CA ILE A 9 5.94 8.37 -3.77
C ILE A 9 5.79 9.58 -4.72
N ASP A 10 6.28 9.46 -5.95
CA ASP A 10 6.18 10.52 -6.96
C ASP A 10 4.69 10.86 -7.25
N CYS A 11 3.82 9.86 -7.33
CA CYS A 11 2.39 10.05 -7.53
C CYS A 11 1.70 10.74 -6.33
N VAL A 12 2.18 10.50 -5.10
CA VAL A 12 1.71 11.24 -3.91
C VAL A 12 2.10 12.71 -4.02
N PHE A 13 3.34 13.02 -4.39
CA PHE A 13 3.79 14.40 -4.60
C PHE A 13 3.05 15.12 -5.73
N ASP A 14 2.74 14.42 -6.83
CA ASP A 14 2.02 15.00 -7.97
C ASP A 14 0.57 15.33 -7.63
N ARG A 15 -0.06 14.56 -6.72
CA ARG A 15 -1.48 14.69 -6.38
C ARG A 15 -1.73 15.53 -5.14
N ASP A 16 -0.79 15.55 -4.20
CA ASP A 16 -0.93 16.24 -2.93
C ASP A 16 0.10 17.37 -2.79
N PRO A 17 -0.30 18.63 -3.00
CA PRO A 17 0.59 19.78 -2.83
C PRO A 17 1.01 19.99 -1.36
N ALA A 18 0.38 19.31 -0.38
CA ALA A 18 0.79 19.34 1.02
C ALA A 18 1.94 18.39 1.33
N ALA A 19 2.22 17.39 0.47
CA ALA A 19 3.33 16.48 0.66
C ALA A 19 4.65 17.24 0.51
N GLN A 20 5.39 17.44 1.60
CA GLN A 20 6.60 18.26 1.58
C GLN A 20 7.88 17.44 1.46
N THR A 21 7.91 16.24 2.06
CA THR A 21 9.13 15.42 2.09
C THR A 21 8.84 13.93 1.93
N VAL A 22 9.79 13.21 1.33
CA VAL A 22 9.66 11.75 1.13
C VAL A 22 9.54 11.05 2.49
N PHE A 23 10.21 11.59 3.51
CA PHE A 23 10.14 11.09 4.87
C PHE A 23 8.71 11.16 5.42
N GLU A 24 8.03 12.29 5.24
CA GLU A 24 6.63 12.46 5.63
C GLU A 24 5.71 11.48 4.91
N VAL A 25 5.87 11.32 3.58
CA VAL A 25 5.10 10.33 2.81
C VAL A 25 5.33 8.92 3.34
N ILE A 26 6.58 8.54 3.61
CA ILE A 26 6.89 7.19 4.08
C ILE A 26 6.42 6.95 5.53
N THR A 27 6.35 7.96 6.37
CA THR A 27 6.06 7.78 7.81
C THR A 27 4.64 8.15 8.22
N ALA A 28 3.98 9.05 7.49
CA ALA A 28 2.73 9.66 7.91
C ALA A 28 1.60 9.56 6.88
N TYR A 29 1.84 9.04 5.66
CA TYR A 29 0.76 8.88 4.68
C TYR A 29 0.10 7.49 4.77
N PRO A 30 -1.13 7.40 5.33
CA PRO A 30 -1.82 6.12 5.46
C PRO A 30 -2.18 5.50 4.11
N GLY A 31 -2.42 6.32 3.07
CA GLY A 31 -2.67 5.84 1.70
C GLY A 31 -1.47 5.11 1.11
N PHE A 32 -0.26 5.64 1.33
CA PHE A 32 0.99 5.00 0.91
C PHE A 32 1.21 3.68 1.67
N HIS A 33 0.99 3.67 2.99
CA HIS A 33 1.07 2.43 3.78
C HIS A 33 0.06 1.38 3.33
N ALA A 34 -1.17 1.78 3.00
CA ALA A 34 -2.21 0.88 2.54
C ALA A 34 -1.82 0.18 1.22
N LEU A 35 -1.22 0.92 0.28
CA LEU A 35 -0.71 0.37 -0.97
C LEU A 35 0.43 -0.63 -0.74
N ILE A 36 1.39 -0.31 0.13
CA ILE A 36 2.48 -1.25 0.47
C ILE A 36 1.91 -2.54 1.06
N VAL A 37 1.01 -2.44 2.05
CA VAL A 37 0.43 -3.61 2.70
C VAL A 37 -0.38 -4.44 1.71
N HIS A 38 -1.15 -3.78 0.83
CA HIS A 38 -1.86 -4.46 -0.25
C HIS A 38 -0.93 -5.23 -1.18
N ARG A 39 0.24 -4.69 -1.55
CA ARG A 39 1.19 -5.40 -2.43
C ARG A 39 1.71 -6.68 -1.77
N ILE A 40 1.99 -6.65 -0.47
CA ILE A 40 2.39 -7.84 0.29
C ILE A 40 1.22 -8.84 0.32
N ALA A 41 0.02 -8.36 0.64
CA ALA A 41 -1.20 -9.17 0.70
C ALA A 41 -1.53 -9.85 -0.65
N SER A 42 -1.37 -9.11 -1.74
CA SER A 42 -1.56 -9.56 -3.12
C SER A 42 -0.51 -10.58 -3.54
N ALA A 43 0.75 -10.39 -3.17
CA ALA A 43 1.80 -11.39 -3.41
C ALA A 43 1.52 -12.71 -2.67
N CYS A 44 1.03 -12.66 -1.44
CA CYS A 44 0.59 -13.85 -0.70
C CYS A 44 -0.62 -14.52 -1.38
N TRP A 45 -1.59 -13.72 -1.83
CA TRP A 45 -2.79 -14.20 -2.50
C TRP A 45 -2.48 -14.90 -3.84
N GLY A 46 -1.64 -14.30 -4.68
CA GLY A 46 -1.21 -14.86 -5.96
C GLY A 46 -0.38 -16.15 -5.82
N LYS A 47 0.33 -16.32 -4.70
CA LYS A 47 1.07 -17.55 -4.36
C LYS A 47 0.18 -18.66 -3.77
N GLY A 48 -1.13 -18.45 -3.68
CA GLY A 48 -2.09 -19.43 -3.13
C GLY A 48 -2.31 -19.34 -1.62
N PHE A 49 -1.58 -18.48 -0.90
CA PHE A 49 -1.78 -18.24 0.53
C PHE A 49 -2.94 -17.27 0.78
N ARG A 50 -4.15 -17.67 0.37
CA ARG A 50 -5.35 -16.80 0.37
C ARG A 50 -5.72 -16.28 1.75
N TRP A 51 -5.67 -17.14 2.78
CA TRP A 51 -5.96 -16.73 4.15
C TRP A 51 -4.95 -15.68 4.64
N LEU A 52 -3.66 -15.90 4.38
CA LEU A 52 -2.60 -14.96 4.78
C LEU A 52 -2.75 -13.62 4.05
N GLY A 53 -3.05 -13.65 2.75
CA GLY A 53 -3.35 -12.43 1.98
C GLY A 53 -4.52 -11.66 2.57
N ARG A 54 -5.60 -12.35 2.98
CA ARG A 54 -6.74 -11.70 3.65
C ARG A 54 -6.39 -11.16 5.03
N PHE A 55 -5.63 -11.92 5.83
CA PHE A 55 -5.18 -11.49 7.14
C PHE A 55 -4.33 -10.21 7.05
N ILE A 56 -3.37 -10.17 6.12
CA ILE A 56 -2.52 -8.99 5.89
C ILE A 56 -3.34 -7.80 5.40
N SER A 57 -4.32 -8.02 4.51
CA SER A 57 -5.25 -6.97 4.07
C SER A 57 -6.03 -6.36 5.24
N HIS A 58 -6.54 -7.19 6.16
CA HIS A 58 -7.21 -6.70 7.37
C HIS A 58 -6.26 -5.98 8.34
N LEU A 59 -5.01 -6.42 8.44
CA LEU A 59 -3.99 -5.70 9.22
C LEU A 59 -3.73 -4.31 8.62
N GLY A 60 -3.64 -4.21 7.29
CA GLY A 60 -3.52 -2.93 6.59
C GLY A 60 -4.70 -2.01 6.86
N ARG A 61 -5.93 -2.55 6.82
CA ARG A 61 -7.14 -1.82 7.20
C ARG A 61 -7.10 -1.32 8.64
N TRP A 62 -6.62 -2.14 9.58
CA TRP A 62 -6.53 -1.75 10.98
C TRP A 62 -5.53 -0.61 11.19
N LEU A 63 -4.40 -0.62 10.49
CA LEU A 63 -3.36 0.41 10.60
C LEU A 63 -3.74 1.73 9.89
N THR A 64 -4.42 1.65 8.75
CA THR A 64 -4.59 2.80 7.84
C THR A 64 -6.04 3.28 7.72
N GLY A 65 -7.01 2.48 8.18
CA GLY A 65 -8.44 2.68 7.91
C GLY A 65 -8.86 2.31 6.48
N ILE A 66 -7.92 2.00 5.58
CA ILE A 66 -8.18 1.75 4.16
C ILE A 66 -8.24 0.24 3.92
N GLU A 67 -9.37 -0.23 3.38
CA GLU A 67 -9.58 -1.63 3.06
C GLU A 67 -9.29 -1.89 1.58
N ILE A 68 -8.23 -2.64 1.29
CA ILE A 68 -7.89 -3.07 -0.08
C ILE A 68 -7.87 -4.59 -0.12
N HIS A 69 -8.76 -5.19 -0.91
CA HIS A 69 -8.80 -6.64 -1.07
C HIS A 69 -7.49 -7.15 -1.72
N PRO A 70 -6.89 -8.25 -1.25
CA PRO A 70 -5.60 -8.73 -1.78
C PRO A 70 -5.68 -9.20 -3.24
N GLY A 71 -6.87 -9.56 -3.72
CA GLY A 71 -7.12 -9.89 -5.13
C GLY A 71 -7.39 -8.70 -6.03
N ALA A 72 -7.37 -7.46 -5.51
CA ALA A 72 -7.46 -6.27 -6.35
C ALA A 72 -6.16 -6.11 -7.16
N GLU A 73 -6.28 -5.77 -8.43
CA GLU A 73 -5.13 -5.45 -9.28
C GLU A 73 -4.92 -3.93 -9.28
N ILE A 74 -3.86 -3.48 -8.62
CA ILE A 74 -3.47 -2.06 -8.54
C ILE A 74 -2.15 -1.88 -9.27
N GLY A 75 -2.25 -1.16 -10.39
CA GLY A 75 -1.16 -0.76 -11.29
C GLY A 75 -0.74 0.66 -11.02
#